data_AF-A0A6J4VPF9-F1
#
_entry.id   AF-A0A6J4VPF9-F1
#
_cell.length_a   1.000
_cell.length_b   1.000
_cell.length_c   1.000
_cell.angle_alpha   90.00
_cell.angle_beta   90.00
_cell.angle_gamma   90.00
#
_symmetry.space_group_name_H-M   'P 1'
#
loop_
_entity.id
_entity.type
_entity.pdbx_description
1 polymer ?
#
loop_
_entity_poly.entity_id
_entity_poly.type
_entity_poly.pdbx_seq_one_letter_code
_entity_poly.pdbx_strand_id
1 'polypeptide(L)'
;MSRPVLLLLTLALAASALVAVPRPLVAQGPEQDPAETAVALSALEAAGDFNALYDRIHPDAHAVVPRAAVIGWFQNAFAPRGPGVSTVTDVRVVAWTWPVTGRTYPTTAEVSYEQPFADGTVEEGVVRLVLDEAGEWRWFFGRDRAFVDEQIARYVPAAPESTGSVPATTVEVSAADLDAFWREAFAAEPERYVAPAVLPFDQVTFTGCGAADASFGPFYCPLDRTIYLEERFLTGAETAIGDFAAAFVVAHEWGHHVQHLRGFRSSEVPTAFGDLYSIEFELMADCYAGVWTQDADTRGILESGDVEEAVVLALQLGDASGTSPYDPSAHGTNAQRANAFLDGYLNGISACEVATGGVLAAPRRTAPAADLQPASVSSEVRPLVDLLPTVDELPPGLEVAEDLQRSRSEVTASYADPVETERLFTAWGWRGNAARRFSPAADARLASTATTAVYVSLHRFGDAASTAAALDYSVKDQLTTVAGAREITVGPVSDQARAMRADDPDGVAATTYAQRGDLLVRVTAKRPVGDPLPDALAVARAVVVAAS
;
A
#
# COMPACT_ATOMS: atom_id res chain seq x y z
N MET A 1 5.84 -98.15 24.53
CA MET A 1 5.56 -98.69 23.17
C MET A 1 4.47 -97.85 22.54
N SER A 2 4.70 -97.47 21.28
CA SER A 2 3.71 -97.02 20.28
C SER A 2 3.14 -95.60 20.36
N ARG A 3 3.67 -94.72 19.50
CA ARG A 3 2.93 -93.63 18.79
C ARG A 3 2.04 -94.28 17.70
N PRO A 4 0.90 -93.69 17.26
CA PRO A 4 0.90 -92.61 16.24
C PRO A 4 -0.25 -91.55 16.40
N VAL A 5 0.02 -90.27 16.09
CA VAL A 5 -0.44 -89.49 14.92
C VAL A 5 -1.96 -89.23 14.84
N LEU A 6 -2.35 -87.96 15.03
CA LEU A 6 -3.22 -87.24 14.09
C LEU A 6 -3.06 -85.73 14.28
N LEU A 7 -2.31 -85.11 13.35
CA LEU A 7 -2.18 -83.67 13.18
C LEU A 7 -3.38 -83.22 12.33
N LEU A 8 -4.27 -82.41 12.89
CA LEU A 8 -5.34 -81.76 12.14
C LEU A 8 -4.88 -80.37 11.71
N LEU A 9 -4.84 -80.17 10.40
CA LEU A 9 -4.64 -78.90 9.73
C LEU A 9 -5.71 -77.89 10.17
N THR A 10 -5.27 -76.75 10.70
CA THR A 10 -5.98 -75.47 10.51
C THR A 10 -5.04 -74.54 9.78
N LEU A 11 -5.41 -74.22 8.54
CA LEU A 11 -4.87 -73.12 7.74
C LEU A 11 -5.02 -71.82 8.56
N ALA A 12 -3.93 -71.29 9.09
CA ALA A 12 -3.86 -69.90 9.48
C ALA A 12 -3.35 -69.12 8.26
N LEU A 13 -4.22 -68.34 7.62
CA LEU A 13 -3.78 -67.24 6.76
C LEU A 13 -3.07 -66.23 7.67
N ALA A 14 -1.74 -66.32 7.76
CA ALA A 14 -0.92 -65.20 8.15
C ALA A 14 -0.86 -64.26 6.94
N ALA A 15 -1.72 -63.25 6.92
CA ALA A 15 -1.49 -62.09 6.07
C ALA A 15 -0.21 -61.42 6.57
N SER A 16 0.90 -61.61 5.84
CA SER A 16 2.10 -60.79 6.00
C SER A 16 1.72 -59.36 5.65
N ALA A 17 1.37 -58.56 6.66
CA ALA A 17 1.40 -57.12 6.53
C ALA A 17 2.86 -56.72 6.33
N LEU A 18 3.25 -56.52 5.07
CA LEU A 18 4.42 -55.72 4.73
C LEU A 18 4.19 -54.35 5.36
N VAL A 19 4.85 -54.10 6.50
CA VAL A 19 5.01 -52.76 7.04
C VAL A 19 5.83 -52.00 6.01
N ALA A 20 5.14 -51.23 5.17
CA ALA A 20 5.78 -50.23 4.35
C ALA A 20 6.38 -49.19 5.29
N VAL A 21 7.69 -49.27 5.50
CA VAL A 21 8.45 -48.16 6.05
C VAL A 21 8.24 -46.99 5.09
N PRO A 22 7.72 -45.83 5.53
CA PRO A 22 7.61 -44.68 4.66
C PRO A 22 9.04 -44.29 4.26
N ARG A 23 9.37 -44.48 2.98
CA ARG A 23 10.52 -43.80 2.36
C ARG A 23 10.28 -42.31 2.50
N PRO A 24 11.27 -41.50 2.89
CA PRO A 24 11.13 -40.06 2.78
C PRO A 24 10.86 -39.74 1.31
N LEU A 25 9.79 -38.99 1.05
CA LEU A 25 9.57 -38.38 -0.27
C LEU A 25 10.72 -37.38 -0.47
N VAL A 26 11.75 -37.81 -1.20
CA VAL A 26 12.67 -36.89 -1.86
C VAL A 26 11.86 -36.28 -3.00
N ALA A 27 11.45 -35.03 -2.85
CA ALA A 27 10.88 -34.25 -3.93
C ALA A 27 11.94 -34.12 -5.02
N GLN A 28 11.69 -34.70 -6.20
CA GLN A 28 12.56 -34.57 -7.36
C GLN A 28 12.25 -33.25 -8.09
N GLY A 29 12.85 -32.16 -7.62
CA GLY A 29 13.27 -31.06 -8.51
C GLY A 29 14.69 -31.32 -9.01
N PRO A 30 15.21 -30.58 -10.02
CA PRO A 30 16.61 -30.69 -10.38
C PRO A 30 17.43 -30.22 -9.17
N GLU A 31 18.08 -31.16 -8.48
CA GLU A 31 19.09 -30.85 -7.47
C GLU A 31 20.16 -30.04 -8.21
N GLN A 32 20.16 -28.71 -8.05
CA GLN A 32 21.11 -27.84 -8.75
C GLN A 32 22.53 -28.31 -8.41
N ASP A 33 23.40 -28.41 -9.40
CA ASP A 33 24.78 -28.85 -9.17
C ASP A 33 25.52 -27.74 -8.38
N PRO A 34 26.09 -28.03 -7.18
CA PRO A 34 26.83 -27.02 -6.42
C PRO A 34 28.02 -26.44 -7.21
N ALA A 35 28.59 -27.17 -8.17
CA ALA A 35 29.61 -26.62 -9.07
C ALA A 35 29.03 -25.53 -9.99
N GLU A 36 27.86 -25.77 -10.58
CA GLU A 36 27.18 -24.79 -11.43
C GLU A 36 26.75 -23.56 -10.61
N THR A 37 26.26 -23.77 -9.38
CA THR A 37 25.95 -22.68 -8.46
C THR A 37 27.19 -21.84 -8.15
N ALA A 38 28.33 -22.46 -7.84
CA ALA A 38 29.58 -21.74 -7.57
C ALA A 38 30.03 -20.89 -8.77
N VAL A 39 29.96 -21.44 -9.98
CA VAL A 39 30.27 -20.70 -11.21
C VAL A 39 29.30 -19.51 -11.39
N ALA A 40 27.99 -19.72 -11.19
CA ALA A 40 26.99 -18.67 -11.29
C ALA A 40 27.22 -17.53 -10.28
N LEU A 41 27.60 -17.85 -9.04
CA LEU A 41 27.96 -16.84 -8.03
C LEU A 41 29.18 -16.03 -8.49
N SER A 42 30.24 -16.68 -9.00
CA SER A 42 31.42 -15.97 -9.51
C SER A 42 31.12 -15.12 -10.75
N ALA A 43 30.10 -15.48 -11.54
CA ALA A 43 29.64 -14.64 -12.64
C ALA A 43 28.95 -13.35 -12.16
N LEU A 44 28.19 -13.42 -11.07
CA LEU A 44 27.61 -12.22 -10.43
C LEU A 44 28.72 -11.32 -9.85
N GLU A 45 29.73 -11.93 -9.22
CA GLU A 45 30.92 -11.22 -8.72
C GLU A 45 31.66 -10.48 -9.84
N ALA A 46 31.90 -11.16 -10.97
CA ALA A 46 32.57 -10.59 -12.15
C ALA A 46 31.75 -9.48 -12.82
N ALA A 47 30.42 -9.60 -12.82
CA ALA A 47 29.50 -8.60 -13.36
C ALA A 47 29.33 -7.37 -12.44
N GLY A 48 29.79 -7.44 -11.19
CA GLY A 48 29.56 -6.40 -10.19
C GLY A 48 28.14 -6.39 -9.63
N ASP A 49 27.35 -7.45 -9.86
CA ASP A 49 25.97 -7.58 -9.40
C ASP A 49 25.92 -8.14 -7.97
N PHE A 50 26.42 -7.32 -7.03
CA PHE A 50 26.53 -7.72 -5.63
C PHE A 50 25.18 -7.79 -4.91
N ASN A 51 24.14 -7.16 -5.47
CA ASN A 51 22.77 -7.30 -4.96
C ASN A 51 22.23 -8.69 -5.23
N ALA A 52 22.29 -9.15 -6.49
CA ALA A 52 21.90 -10.51 -6.84
C ALA A 52 22.79 -11.54 -6.14
N LEU A 53 24.08 -11.25 -5.93
CA LEU A 53 24.98 -12.11 -5.15
C LEU A 53 24.51 -12.24 -3.70
N TYR A 54 24.14 -11.12 -3.04
CA TYR A 54 23.61 -11.12 -1.68
C TYR A 54 22.26 -11.87 -1.58
N ASP A 55 21.38 -11.76 -2.56
CA ASP A 55 20.09 -12.47 -2.58
C ASP A 55 20.25 -14.01 -2.62
N ARG A 56 21.47 -14.48 -2.90
CA ARG A 56 21.82 -15.90 -2.91
C ARG A 56 22.53 -16.37 -1.63
N ILE A 57 22.69 -15.53 -0.60
CA ILE A 57 23.24 -16.01 0.68
C ILE A 57 22.23 -16.87 1.42
N HIS A 58 22.73 -17.72 2.30
CA HIS A 58 21.88 -18.60 3.10
C HIS A 58 21.03 -17.77 4.09
N PRO A 59 19.78 -18.14 4.39
CA PRO A 59 18.94 -17.43 5.37
C PRO A 59 19.59 -17.23 6.75
N ASP A 60 20.34 -18.22 7.24
CA ASP A 60 21.12 -18.08 8.48
C ASP A 60 22.23 -17.01 8.38
N ALA A 61 22.76 -16.77 7.19
CA ALA A 61 23.71 -15.69 6.95
C ALA A 61 23.00 -14.34 6.87
N HIS A 62 21.84 -14.26 6.22
CA HIS A 62 20.98 -13.05 6.22
C HIS A 62 20.65 -12.58 7.63
N ALA A 63 20.45 -13.51 8.58
CA ALA A 63 20.10 -13.18 9.95
C ALA A 63 21.17 -12.40 10.72
N VAL A 64 22.44 -12.45 10.29
CA VAL A 64 23.56 -11.85 11.05
C VAL A 64 24.54 -11.03 10.19
N VAL A 65 24.41 -11.07 8.87
CA VAL A 65 25.25 -10.32 7.93
C VAL A 65 24.36 -9.37 7.12
N PRO A 66 24.38 -8.06 7.42
CA PRO A 66 23.63 -7.06 6.67
C PRO A 66 24.11 -6.92 5.23
N ARG A 67 23.19 -6.58 4.32
CA ARG A 67 23.48 -6.37 2.88
C ARG A 67 24.62 -5.38 2.66
N ALA A 68 24.60 -4.25 3.37
CA ALA A 68 25.62 -3.22 3.25
C ALA A 68 27.03 -3.72 3.62
N ALA A 69 27.16 -4.64 4.58
CA ALA A 69 28.46 -5.25 4.92
C ALA A 69 29.02 -6.07 3.75
N VAL A 70 28.16 -6.86 3.09
CA VAL A 70 28.55 -7.71 1.96
C VAL A 70 28.87 -6.87 0.74
N ILE A 71 27.93 -6.02 0.30
CA ILE A 71 28.09 -5.19 -0.89
C ILE A 71 29.25 -4.21 -0.70
N GLY A 72 29.35 -3.56 0.46
CA GLY A 72 30.44 -2.64 0.76
C GLY A 72 31.81 -3.32 0.67
N TRP A 73 31.96 -4.53 1.20
CA TRP A 73 33.20 -5.28 1.06
C TRP A 73 33.49 -5.65 -0.40
N PHE A 74 32.51 -6.20 -1.13
CA PHE A 74 32.71 -6.58 -2.53
C PHE A 74 33.06 -5.38 -3.40
N GLN A 75 32.35 -4.26 -3.29
CA GLN A 75 32.60 -3.05 -4.08
C GLN A 75 33.97 -2.42 -3.79
N ASN A 76 34.43 -2.44 -2.54
CA ASN A 76 35.63 -1.70 -2.13
C ASN A 76 36.89 -2.55 -2.04
N ALA A 77 36.76 -3.87 -1.83
CA ALA A 77 37.90 -4.77 -1.65
C ALA A 77 38.04 -5.81 -2.78
N PHE A 78 36.94 -6.23 -3.39
CA PHE A 78 36.95 -7.31 -4.39
C PHE A 78 36.87 -6.79 -5.83
N ALA A 79 35.83 -6.03 -6.16
CA ALA A 79 35.57 -5.46 -7.48
C ALA A 79 36.74 -4.68 -8.07
N PRO A 80 37.50 -3.85 -7.31
CA PRO A 80 38.62 -3.09 -7.86
C PRO A 80 39.77 -3.97 -8.37
N ARG A 81 39.81 -5.25 -7.98
CA ARG A 81 40.78 -6.24 -8.47
C ARG A 81 40.40 -6.80 -9.84
N GLY A 82 39.17 -6.54 -10.31
CA GLY A 82 38.64 -7.02 -11.58
C GLY A 82 38.53 -8.55 -11.64
N PRO A 83 37.71 -9.19 -10.77
CA PRO A 83 37.52 -10.64 -10.79
C PRO A 83 36.88 -11.10 -12.11
N GLY A 84 37.36 -12.20 -12.66
CA GLY A 84 36.70 -12.92 -13.76
C GLY A 84 35.74 -14.01 -13.25
N VAL A 85 35.28 -14.89 -14.13
CA VAL A 85 34.48 -16.06 -13.72
C VAL A 85 35.43 -17.16 -13.24
N SER A 86 35.11 -17.79 -12.11
CA SER A 86 35.93 -18.86 -11.52
C SER A 86 35.83 -20.17 -12.31
N THR A 87 36.86 -21.01 -12.20
CA THR A 87 36.85 -22.39 -12.70
C THR A 87 36.86 -23.37 -11.53
N VAL A 88 35.86 -24.24 -11.44
CA VAL A 88 35.75 -25.25 -10.37
C VAL A 88 36.80 -26.35 -10.57
N THR A 89 37.52 -26.69 -9.50
CA THR A 89 38.58 -27.70 -9.50
C THR A 89 38.22 -28.97 -8.71
N ASP A 90 37.41 -28.87 -7.66
CA ASP A 90 36.96 -30.01 -6.85
C ASP A 90 35.62 -29.70 -6.16
N VAL A 91 34.83 -30.74 -5.89
CA VAL A 91 33.58 -30.65 -5.10
C VAL A 91 33.52 -31.80 -4.11
N ARG A 92 33.33 -31.48 -2.83
CA ARG A 92 33.15 -32.48 -1.78
C ARG A 92 32.05 -32.11 -0.81
N VAL A 93 31.30 -33.11 -0.34
CA VAL A 93 30.28 -32.92 0.69
C VAL A 93 30.87 -33.23 2.05
N VAL A 94 30.85 -32.25 2.95
CA VAL A 94 31.41 -32.34 4.29
C VAL A 94 30.44 -31.77 5.32
N ALA A 95 30.61 -32.17 6.59
CA ALA A 95 30.03 -31.41 7.68
C ALA A 95 30.90 -30.17 7.94
N TRP A 96 30.28 -28.99 8.02
CA TRP A 96 30.98 -27.73 8.21
C TRP A 96 30.34 -26.91 9.30
N THR A 97 31.15 -26.28 10.14
CA THR A 97 30.67 -25.32 11.14
C THR A 97 30.99 -23.92 10.66
N TRP A 98 29.95 -23.11 10.45
CA TRP A 98 30.14 -21.74 10.00
C TRP A 98 30.78 -20.90 11.11
N PRO A 99 31.99 -20.35 10.91
CA PRO A 99 32.75 -19.72 12.00
C PRO A 99 32.14 -18.42 12.55
N VAL A 100 31.12 -17.85 11.89
CA VAL A 100 30.47 -16.61 12.33
C VAL A 100 29.48 -16.86 13.48
N THR A 101 28.68 -17.91 13.40
CA THR A 101 27.67 -18.23 14.43
C THR A 101 27.98 -19.51 15.22
N GLY A 102 28.91 -20.33 14.72
CA GLY A 102 29.19 -21.65 15.30
C GLY A 102 28.15 -22.71 14.96
N ARG A 103 27.19 -22.43 14.06
CA ARG A 103 26.20 -23.41 13.60
C ARG A 103 26.87 -24.46 12.70
N THR A 104 26.62 -25.73 12.98
CA THR A 104 27.10 -26.86 12.18
C THR A 104 26.05 -27.30 11.16
N TYR A 105 26.44 -27.36 9.90
CA TYR A 105 25.67 -27.90 8.80
C TYR A 105 26.24 -29.29 8.46
N PRO A 106 25.43 -30.36 8.57
CA PRO A 106 25.91 -31.73 8.35
C PRO A 106 26.18 -32.03 6.87
N THR A 107 25.55 -31.28 5.97
CA THR A 107 25.66 -31.43 4.52
C THR A 107 26.00 -30.08 3.90
N THR A 108 27.28 -29.87 3.63
CA THR A 108 27.80 -28.67 2.96
C THR A 108 28.61 -29.09 1.75
N ALA A 109 28.28 -28.56 0.57
CA ALA A 109 29.12 -28.69 -0.61
C ALA A 109 30.27 -27.69 -0.48
N GLU A 110 31.48 -28.20 -0.32
CA GLU A 110 32.71 -27.42 -0.38
C GLU A 110 33.26 -27.50 -1.80
N VAL A 111 33.19 -26.38 -2.52
CA VAL A 111 33.56 -26.26 -3.92
C VAL A 111 34.88 -25.49 -4.01
N SER A 112 35.94 -26.15 -4.45
CA SER A 112 37.24 -25.54 -4.69
C SER A 112 37.27 -24.94 -6.09
N TYR A 113 37.89 -23.77 -6.25
CA TYR A 113 37.94 -23.05 -7.52
C TYR A 113 39.24 -22.26 -7.72
N GLU A 114 39.52 -21.92 -8.97
CA GLU A 114 40.53 -20.97 -9.40
C GLU A 114 39.86 -19.68 -9.90
N GLN A 115 40.24 -18.53 -9.35
CA GLN A 115 39.66 -17.22 -9.61
C GLN A 115 40.65 -16.32 -10.35
N PRO A 116 40.42 -16.01 -11.64
CA PRO A 116 41.26 -15.07 -12.37
C PRO A 116 40.92 -13.62 -12.00
N PHE A 117 41.91 -12.73 -12.09
CA PHE A 117 41.78 -11.28 -11.90
C PHE A 117 42.37 -10.48 -13.07
N ALA A 118 41.99 -9.21 -13.19
CA ALA A 118 42.37 -8.33 -14.29
C ALA A 118 43.87 -8.01 -14.36
N ASP A 119 44.60 -8.16 -13.24
CA ASP A 119 46.06 -8.02 -13.18
C ASP A 119 46.82 -9.27 -13.68
N GLY A 120 46.09 -10.31 -14.10
CA GLY A 120 46.64 -11.58 -14.59
C GLY A 120 46.95 -12.59 -13.48
N THR A 121 46.67 -12.28 -12.21
CA THR A 121 46.77 -13.25 -11.12
C THR A 121 45.61 -14.24 -11.14
N VAL A 122 45.87 -15.45 -10.63
CA VAL A 122 44.87 -16.50 -10.39
C VAL A 122 45.00 -16.92 -8.93
N GLU A 123 43.91 -16.86 -8.18
CA GLU A 123 43.86 -17.25 -6.77
C GLU A 123 43.02 -18.51 -6.59
N GLU A 124 43.51 -19.46 -5.79
CA GLU A 124 42.73 -20.62 -5.37
C GLU A 124 41.80 -20.25 -4.20
N GLY A 125 40.57 -20.74 -4.23
CA GLY A 125 39.55 -20.45 -3.23
C GLY A 125 38.62 -21.62 -2.98
N VAL A 126 37.79 -21.46 -1.95
CA VAL A 126 36.78 -22.44 -1.57
C VAL A 126 35.50 -21.71 -1.20
N VAL A 127 34.41 -22.03 -1.88
CA VAL A 127 33.05 -21.59 -1.51
C VAL A 127 32.31 -22.75 -0.85
N ARG A 128 31.55 -22.43 0.19
CA ARG A 128 30.76 -23.42 0.93
C ARG A 128 29.29 -23.13 0.72
N LEU A 129 28.61 -24.13 0.18
CA LEU A 129 27.21 -24.07 -0.19
C LEU A 129 26.41 -25.00 0.72
N VAL A 130 25.30 -24.50 1.24
CA VAL A 130 24.34 -25.27 2.06
C VAL A 130 22.97 -25.14 1.44
N LEU A 131 22.22 -26.24 1.42
CA LEU A 131 20.83 -26.26 0.98
C LEU A 131 19.95 -25.49 1.97
N ASP A 132 19.17 -24.55 1.48
CA ASP A 132 18.09 -23.95 2.24
C ASP A 132 16.86 -24.88 2.34
N GLU A 133 15.78 -24.40 2.96
CA GLU A 133 14.53 -25.17 3.11
C GLU A 133 13.86 -25.49 1.77
N ALA A 134 14.13 -24.69 0.73
CA ALA A 134 13.63 -24.92 -0.63
C ALA A 134 14.51 -25.91 -1.42
N GLY A 135 15.63 -26.34 -0.86
CA GLY A 135 16.59 -27.22 -1.52
C GLY A 135 17.49 -26.50 -2.53
N GLU A 136 17.69 -25.18 -2.36
CA GLU A 136 18.62 -24.41 -3.19
C GLU A 136 19.97 -24.25 -2.50
N TRP A 137 21.06 -24.40 -3.25
CA TRP A 137 22.41 -24.17 -2.73
C TRP A 137 22.65 -22.68 -2.48
N ARG A 138 22.95 -22.31 -1.24
CA ARG A 138 23.22 -20.95 -0.81
C ARG A 138 24.60 -20.80 -0.20
N TRP A 139 25.24 -19.66 -0.43
CA TRP A 139 26.58 -19.37 0.08
C TRP A 139 26.55 -18.57 1.38
N PHE A 140 27.70 -18.45 2.04
CA PHE A 140 27.84 -17.70 3.29
C PHE A 140 28.90 -16.61 3.13
N PHE A 141 28.60 -15.42 3.65
CA PHE A 141 29.58 -14.34 3.73
C PHE A 141 30.33 -14.38 5.07
N GLY A 142 31.63 -14.07 5.01
CA GLY A 142 32.46 -13.89 6.18
C GLY A 142 33.22 -15.15 6.63
N ARG A 143 34.54 -15.01 6.73
CA ARG A 143 35.45 -16.10 7.15
C ARG A 143 35.40 -16.40 8.64
N ASP A 144 35.06 -15.41 9.46
CA ASP A 144 34.90 -15.50 10.91
C ASP A 144 34.05 -14.32 11.43
N ARG A 145 33.62 -14.41 12.69
CA ARG A 145 32.78 -13.38 13.32
C ARG A 145 33.45 -12.00 13.35
N ALA A 146 34.75 -11.94 13.65
CA ALA A 146 35.48 -10.68 13.77
C ALA A 146 35.55 -9.95 12.42
N PHE A 147 35.77 -10.68 11.33
CA PHE A 147 35.73 -10.12 9.98
C PHE A 147 34.34 -9.58 9.62
N VAL A 148 33.27 -10.32 9.94
CA VAL A 148 31.89 -9.86 9.70
C VAL A 148 31.63 -8.59 10.51
N ASP A 149 31.98 -8.57 11.79
CA ASP A 149 31.81 -7.39 12.66
C ASP A 149 32.63 -6.20 12.17
N GLU A 150 33.84 -6.40 11.63
CA GLU A 150 34.63 -5.35 11.01
C GLU A 150 33.94 -4.79 9.74
N GLN A 151 33.40 -5.67 8.88
CA GLN A 151 32.71 -5.22 7.66
C GLN A 151 31.40 -4.51 8.01
N ILE A 152 30.70 -4.98 9.06
CA ILE A 152 29.57 -4.27 9.65
C ILE A 152 30.06 -2.91 10.13
N ALA A 153 31.02 -2.80 11.04
CA ALA A 153 31.47 -1.51 11.54
C ALA A 153 31.98 -0.54 10.45
N ARG A 154 32.46 -1.07 9.32
CA ARG A 154 33.04 -0.28 8.21
C ARG A 154 32.03 0.16 7.16
N TYR A 155 31.10 -0.71 6.79
CA TYR A 155 30.17 -0.50 5.69
C TYR A 155 28.72 -0.47 6.13
N VAL A 156 28.46 -1.03 7.31
CA VAL A 156 27.23 -0.79 8.05
C VAL A 156 27.49 0.43 8.96
N PRO A 157 26.71 1.48 8.81
CA PRO A 157 26.70 2.66 9.66
C PRO A 157 26.61 2.25 11.12
N ALA A 158 27.37 2.92 11.99
CA ALA A 158 26.95 2.95 13.37
C ALA A 158 25.54 3.57 13.42
N ALA A 159 24.62 2.97 14.19
CA ALA A 159 23.39 3.66 14.54
C ALA A 159 23.78 5.05 15.07
N PRO A 160 23.35 6.15 14.45
CA PRO A 160 23.77 7.46 14.90
C PRO A 160 23.18 7.69 16.28
N GLU A 161 24.01 8.12 17.23
CA GLU A 161 23.51 8.75 18.45
C GLU A 161 22.65 9.94 18.02
N SER A 162 21.48 10.09 18.64
CA SER A 162 20.51 11.13 18.33
C SER A 162 21.12 12.51 18.53
N THR A 163 21.52 13.14 17.42
CA THR A 163 21.91 14.56 17.39
C THR A 163 21.29 15.22 16.18
N GLY A 164 19.99 15.50 16.26
CA GLY A 164 19.23 16.24 15.25
C GLY A 164 17.91 16.70 15.87
N SER A 165 17.58 17.98 15.70
CA SER A 165 16.45 18.63 16.35
C SER A 165 15.42 19.07 15.31
N VAL A 166 14.56 18.14 14.91
CA VAL A 166 13.15 18.41 14.59
C VAL A 166 12.45 18.72 15.93
N PRO A 167 11.37 19.52 16.02
CA PRO A 167 10.59 19.55 17.26
C PRO A 167 10.23 18.11 17.65
N ALA A 168 10.87 17.64 18.70
CA ALA A 168 10.73 16.31 19.27
C ALA A 168 9.26 15.90 19.45
N THR A 169 8.34 16.85 19.55
CA THR A 169 6.93 16.60 19.87
C THR A 169 6.15 15.88 18.77
N THR A 170 6.13 16.32 17.51
CA THR A 170 5.20 15.73 16.52
C THR A 170 5.57 14.31 16.15
N VAL A 171 6.86 14.05 15.92
CA VAL A 171 7.37 12.69 15.64
C VAL A 171 7.24 11.79 16.86
N GLU A 172 7.66 12.23 18.06
CA GLU A 172 7.58 11.38 19.25
C GLU A 172 6.13 11.11 19.68
N VAL A 173 5.25 12.12 19.61
CA VAL A 173 3.83 11.96 19.96
C VAL A 173 3.13 11.06 18.96
N SER A 174 3.31 11.29 17.66
CA SER A 174 2.71 10.44 16.62
C SER A 174 3.22 9.01 16.74
N ALA A 175 4.54 8.83 16.93
CA ALA A 175 5.13 7.50 17.09
C ALA A 175 4.63 6.76 18.33
N ALA A 176 4.52 7.45 19.48
CA ALA A 176 3.99 6.85 20.69
C ALA A 176 2.52 6.44 20.55
N ASP A 177 1.72 7.27 19.89
CA ASP A 177 0.29 7.02 19.67
C ASP A 177 0.06 5.91 18.63
N LEU A 178 0.80 5.92 17.52
CA LEU A 178 0.82 4.83 16.52
C LEU A 178 1.25 3.51 17.15
N ASP A 179 2.26 3.52 18.03
CA ASP A 179 2.67 2.30 18.74
C ASP A 179 1.55 1.74 19.61
N ALA A 180 0.87 2.61 20.36
CA ALA A 180 -0.25 2.21 21.21
C ALA A 180 -1.41 1.65 20.36
N PHE A 181 -1.78 2.36 19.29
CA PHE A 181 -2.85 1.98 18.38
C PHE A 181 -2.59 0.61 17.73
N TRP A 182 -1.42 0.42 17.12
CA TRP A 182 -1.12 -0.84 16.44
C TRP A 182 -0.88 -1.99 17.43
N ARG A 183 -0.33 -1.72 18.61
CA ARG A 183 -0.25 -2.73 19.68
C ARG A 183 -1.62 -3.23 20.11
N GLU A 184 -2.62 -2.34 20.17
CA GLU A 184 -4.01 -2.73 20.43
C GLU A 184 -4.62 -3.49 19.24
N ALA A 185 -4.39 -3.04 18.00
CA ALA A 185 -4.87 -3.72 16.81
C ALA A 185 -4.33 -5.17 16.68
N PHE A 186 -3.12 -5.42 17.19
CA PHE A 186 -2.50 -6.74 17.25
C PHE A 186 -2.75 -7.49 18.58
N ALA A 187 -3.66 -7.04 19.45
CA ALA A 187 -3.88 -7.66 20.77
C ALA A 187 -4.28 -9.15 20.71
N ALA A 188 -4.82 -9.63 19.58
CA ALA A 188 -5.13 -11.04 19.37
C ALA A 188 -3.89 -11.90 19.01
N GLU A 189 -2.82 -11.28 18.52
CA GLU A 189 -1.54 -11.87 18.12
C GLU A 189 -0.36 -11.03 18.67
N PRO A 190 -0.26 -10.84 20.01
CA PRO A 190 0.66 -9.87 20.61
C PRO A 190 2.13 -10.18 20.33
N GLU A 191 2.48 -11.45 20.12
CA GLU A 191 3.82 -11.89 19.73
C GLU A 191 4.26 -11.41 18.33
N ARG A 192 3.30 -11.01 17.51
CA ARG A 192 3.55 -10.55 16.13
C ARG A 192 3.93 -9.08 16.08
N TYR A 193 3.52 -8.29 17.07
CA TYR A 193 3.76 -6.85 17.07
C TYR A 193 4.97 -6.47 17.94
N VAL A 194 5.96 -5.86 17.29
CA VAL A 194 7.12 -5.25 17.93
C VAL A 194 7.26 -3.87 17.32
N ALA A 195 7.26 -2.83 18.15
CA ALA A 195 7.40 -1.45 17.70
C ALA A 195 8.64 -1.28 16.82
N PRO A 196 8.55 -0.55 15.69
CA PRO A 196 9.74 -0.19 14.94
C PRO A 196 10.57 0.82 15.74
N ALA A 197 11.87 0.88 15.45
CA ALA A 197 12.65 2.05 15.86
C ALA A 197 12.26 3.25 14.97
N VAL A 198 12.34 4.47 15.50
CA VAL A 198 12.09 5.71 14.74
C VAL A 198 13.33 6.57 14.84
N LEU A 199 13.92 6.93 13.69
CA LEU A 199 15.18 7.64 13.62
C LEU A 199 15.11 8.81 12.63
N PRO A 200 15.05 10.06 13.13
CA PRO A 200 15.27 11.24 12.30
C PRO A 200 16.70 11.30 11.75
N PHE A 201 16.88 11.81 10.53
CA PHE A 201 18.19 12.03 9.93
C PHE A 201 18.22 13.29 9.04
N ASP A 202 19.32 14.03 9.06
CA ASP A 202 19.55 15.23 8.23
C ASP A 202 20.88 15.18 7.45
N GLN A 203 21.68 14.13 7.69
CA GLN A 203 22.93 13.81 7.01
C GLN A 203 22.84 12.39 6.43
N VAL A 204 23.81 12.04 5.58
CA VAL A 204 23.97 10.66 5.09
C VAL A 204 23.98 9.70 6.28
N THR A 205 22.94 8.89 6.36
CA THR A 205 22.73 7.89 7.39
C THR A 205 22.57 6.59 6.66
N PHE A 206 23.36 5.59 7.02
CA PHE A 206 23.08 4.30 6.46
C PHE A 206 22.07 3.56 7.33
N THR A 207 21.47 2.56 6.74
CA THR A 207 20.38 1.76 7.31
C THR A 207 20.63 0.29 7.01
N GLY A 208 19.81 -0.59 7.57
CA GLY A 208 19.77 -2.00 7.21
C GLY A 208 19.47 -2.23 5.72
N CYS A 209 18.86 -1.24 5.05
CA CYS A 209 18.47 -1.27 3.65
C CYS A 209 19.51 -0.59 2.72
N GLY A 210 20.53 0.08 3.28
CA GLY A 210 21.59 0.74 2.51
C GLY A 210 21.84 2.18 2.97
N ALA A 211 22.69 2.91 2.24
CA ALA A 211 22.92 4.33 2.49
C ALA A 211 21.70 5.16 2.09
N ALA A 212 21.19 5.96 3.01
CA ALA A 212 20.21 6.99 2.76
C ALA A 212 20.85 8.37 2.93
N ASP A 213 20.48 9.29 2.05
CA ASP A 213 20.85 10.70 2.16
C ASP A 213 19.58 11.56 2.02
N ALA A 214 19.76 12.88 2.05
CA ALA A 214 18.63 13.81 2.00
C ALA A 214 17.77 13.71 0.70
N SER A 215 18.18 12.93 -0.30
CA SER A 215 17.39 12.67 -1.51
C SER A 215 16.46 11.46 -1.42
N PHE A 216 16.61 10.60 -0.40
CA PHE A 216 15.76 9.42 -0.20
C PHE A 216 14.38 9.76 0.38
N GLY A 217 14.27 10.82 1.18
CA GLY A 217 13.05 11.10 1.94
C GLY A 217 12.84 10.15 3.13
N PRO A 218 11.67 10.21 3.79
CA PRO A 218 11.24 9.25 4.80
C PRO A 218 11.06 7.85 4.22
N PHE A 219 11.35 6.79 5.00
CA PHE A 219 11.10 5.39 4.60
C PHE A 219 11.15 4.42 5.79
N TYR A 220 10.48 3.28 5.66
CA TYR A 220 10.64 2.12 6.54
C TYR A 220 11.60 1.06 5.97
N CYS A 221 12.56 0.61 6.78
CA CYS A 221 13.43 -0.49 6.43
C CYS A 221 12.99 -1.82 7.09
N PRO A 222 12.54 -2.82 6.32
CA PRO A 222 12.12 -4.11 6.87
C PRO A 222 13.27 -4.97 7.43
N LEU A 223 14.53 -4.68 7.05
CA LEU A 223 15.68 -5.50 7.44
C LEU A 223 16.17 -5.21 8.87
N ASP A 224 15.99 -3.99 9.35
CA ASP A 224 16.30 -3.58 10.73
C ASP A 224 15.07 -3.12 11.52
N ARG A 225 13.90 -3.06 10.87
CA ARG A 225 12.61 -2.62 11.42
C ARG A 225 12.67 -1.18 11.95
N THR A 226 13.32 -0.29 11.20
CA THR A 226 13.46 1.12 11.56
C THR A 226 12.75 2.00 10.54
N ILE A 227 11.98 2.96 11.05
CA ILE A 227 11.43 4.10 10.31
C ILE A 227 12.49 5.20 10.33
N TYR A 228 12.98 5.57 9.16
CA TYR A 228 13.94 6.65 8.95
C TYR A 228 13.19 7.88 8.46
N LEU A 229 13.38 9.02 9.12
CA LEU A 229 12.63 10.25 8.84
C LEU A 229 13.58 11.37 8.43
N GLU A 230 13.53 11.80 7.17
CA GLU A 230 14.38 12.91 6.72
C GLU A 230 13.88 14.23 7.33
N GLU A 231 14.72 14.89 8.12
CA GLU A 231 14.32 16.01 8.97
C GLU A 231 13.82 17.22 8.17
N ARG A 232 14.42 17.49 7.01
CA ARG A 232 14.08 18.66 6.19
C ARG A 232 12.75 18.46 5.49
N PHE A 233 12.44 17.23 5.09
CA PHE A 233 11.17 16.82 4.51
C PHE A 233 10.07 17.02 5.53
N LEU A 234 10.23 16.48 6.74
CA LEU A 234 9.23 16.64 7.81
C LEU A 234 9.03 18.11 8.19
N THR A 235 10.13 18.84 8.43
CA THR A 235 10.05 20.28 8.74
C THR A 235 9.41 21.07 7.60
N GLY A 236 9.67 20.66 6.35
CA GLY A 236 9.09 21.24 5.15
C GLY A 236 7.58 21.01 5.07
N ALA A 237 7.12 19.78 5.31
CA ALA A 237 5.70 19.42 5.36
C ALA A 237 4.99 20.20 6.48
N GLU A 238 5.55 20.21 7.68
CA GLU A 238 5.03 20.93 8.84
C GLU A 238 4.91 22.43 8.59
N THR A 239 5.95 23.04 8.02
CA THR A 239 5.96 24.49 7.77
C THR A 239 5.06 24.90 6.61
N ALA A 240 4.94 24.05 5.57
CA ALA A 240 4.22 24.39 4.34
C ALA A 240 2.72 24.06 4.40
N ILE A 241 2.35 23.03 5.16
CA ILE A 241 0.98 22.48 5.20
C ILE A 241 0.46 22.53 6.63
N GLY A 242 1.16 21.88 7.56
CA GLY A 242 0.81 21.83 8.98
C GLY A 242 1.39 20.59 9.65
N ASP A 243 1.32 20.53 10.97
CA ASP A 243 1.95 19.47 11.77
C ASP A 243 1.34 18.10 11.52
N PHE A 244 0.05 18.02 11.22
CA PHE A 244 -0.57 16.75 10.87
C PHE A 244 -0.08 16.21 9.52
N ALA A 245 0.37 17.08 8.60
CA ALA A 245 1.05 16.62 7.39
C ALA A 245 2.34 15.85 7.72
N ALA A 246 3.11 16.29 8.72
CA ALA A 246 4.27 15.53 9.20
C ALA A 246 3.87 14.25 9.95
N ALA A 247 2.78 14.28 10.72
CA ALA A 247 2.23 13.08 11.38
C ALA A 247 1.77 12.01 10.37
N PHE A 248 1.14 12.42 9.27
CA PHE A 248 0.75 11.54 8.17
C PHE A 248 1.95 10.77 7.58
N VAL A 249 3.10 11.44 7.42
CA VAL A 249 4.33 10.79 6.94
C VAL A 249 4.78 9.71 7.91
N VAL A 250 4.81 10.00 9.21
CA VAL A 250 5.17 9.01 10.24
C VAL A 250 4.20 7.82 10.22
N ALA A 251 2.90 8.09 10.07
CA ALA A 251 1.85 7.07 10.01
C ALA A 251 1.95 6.20 8.74
N HIS A 252 2.31 6.80 7.60
CA HIS A 252 2.56 6.09 6.34
C HIS A 252 3.71 5.09 6.49
N GLU A 253 4.86 5.52 7.04
CA GLU A 253 5.98 4.61 7.29
C GLU A 253 5.66 3.53 8.31
N TRP A 254 4.81 3.83 9.29
CA TRP A 254 4.25 2.82 10.18
C TRP A 254 3.38 1.81 9.45
N GLY A 255 2.66 2.25 8.42
CA GLY A 255 1.90 1.39 7.51
C GLY A 255 2.78 0.33 6.86
N HIS A 256 3.96 0.70 6.37
CA HIS A 256 4.95 -0.26 5.85
C HIS A 256 5.48 -1.24 6.90
N HIS A 257 5.67 -0.76 8.14
CA HIS A 257 6.00 -1.65 9.25
C HIS A 257 4.90 -2.69 9.49
N VAL A 258 3.64 -2.27 9.52
CA VAL A 258 2.48 -3.17 9.69
C VAL A 258 2.39 -4.15 8.54
N GLN A 259 2.56 -3.71 7.29
CA GLN A 259 2.61 -4.58 6.13
C GLN A 259 3.68 -5.67 6.26
N HIS A 260 4.89 -5.29 6.70
CA HIS A 260 5.98 -6.22 6.95
C HIS A 260 5.62 -7.27 8.01
N LEU A 261 5.04 -6.85 9.15
CA LEU A 261 4.57 -7.79 10.18
C LEU A 261 3.45 -8.70 9.66
N ARG A 262 2.61 -8.18 8.75
CA ARG A 262 1.51 -8.91 8.12
C ARG A 262 1.97 -9.85 7.01
N GLY A 263 3.22 -9.74 6.58
CA GLY A 263 3.84 -10.59 5.56
C GLY A 263 3.62 -10.09 4.13
N PHE A 264 3.12 -8.87 3.96
CA PHE A 264 3.00 -8.22 2.65
C PHE A 264 4.37 -7.78 2.14
N ARG A 265 4.54 -7.81 0.82
CA ARG A 265 5.80 -7.45 0.14
C ARG A 265 5.49 -6.72 -1.16
N SER A 266 6.28 -5.70 -1.49
CA SER A 266 6.29 -5.12 -2.84
C SER A 266 7.04 -6.05 -3.79
N SER A 267 6.48 -6.26 -4.99
CA SER A 267 7.01 -7.14 -6.03
C SER A 267 6.67 -6.59 -7.41
N GLU A 268 7.62 -6.61 -8.34
CA GLU A 268 7.37 -6.27 -9.76
C GLU A 268 6.42 -7.27 -10.44
N VAL A 269 6.41 -8.52 -9.96
CA VAL A 269 5.56 -9.59 -10.50
C VAL A 269 4.95 -10.36 -9.33
N PRO A 270 3.82 -9.89 -8.79
CA PRO A 270 3.11 -10.57 -7.71
C PRO A 270 2.66 -11.97 -8.13
N THR A 271 3.23 -13.00 -7.50
CA THR A 271 2.90 -14.39 -7.79
C THR A 271 2.51 -15.20 -6.56
N ALA A 272 2.86 -14.71 -5.36
CA ALA A 272 2.47 -15.31 -4.10
C ALA A 272 1.42 -14.47 -3.36
N PHE A 273 0.73 -15.13 -2.43
CA PHE A 273 -0.15 -14.45 -1.48
C PHE A 273 0.65 -13.46 -0.64
N GLY A 274 0.22 -12.20 -0.59
CA GLY A 274 0.91 -11.12 0.11
C GLY A 274 1.92 -10.35 -0.74
N ASP A 275 2.24 -10.81 -1.95
CA ASP A 275 2.98 -9.99 -2.91
C ASP A 275 2.00 -8.99 -3.56
N LEU A 276 2.40 -7.73 -3.64
CA LEU A 276 1.63 -6.62 -4.22
C LEU A 276 2.52 -5.87 -5.22
N TYR A 277 1.97 -5.21 -6.24
CA TYR A 277 2.79 -4.26 -6.98
C TYR A 277 3.11 -3.07 -6.06
N SER A 278 4.19 -2.35 -6.40
CA SER A 278 4.65 -1.22 -5.60
C SER A 278 3.52 -0.21 -5.34
N ILE A 279 2.72 0.11 -6.36
CA ILE A 279 1.59 1.01 -6.21
C ILE A 279 0.55 0.52 -5.19
N GLU A 280 0.16 -0.77 -5.16
CA GLU A 280 -0.81 -1.22 -4.16
C GLU A 280 -0.20 -1.32 -2.76
N PHE A 281 1.10 -1.60 -2.68
CA PHE A 281 1.84 -1.60 -1.42
C PHE A 281 1.87 -0.19 -0.80
N GLU A 282 2.19 0.83 -1.60
CA GLU A 282 2.23 2.24 -1.19
C GLU A 282 0.84 2.78 -0.82
N LEU A 283 -0.18 2.48 -1.62
CA LEU A 283 -1.56 2.89 -1.31
C LEU A 283 -2.12 2.21 -0.07
N MET A 284 -1.74 0.96 0.21
CA MET A 284 -2.13 0.30 1.45
C MET A 284 -1.48 0.97 2.68
N ALA A 285 -0.26 1.49 2.56
CA ALA A 285 0.39 2.25 3.64
C ALA A 285 -0.32 3.60 3.88
N ASP A 286 -0.68 4.33 2.82
CA ASP A 286 -1.53 5.54 2.91
C ASP A 286 -2.87 5.22 3.60
N CYS A 287 -3.50 4.09 3.26
CA CYS A 287 -4.74 3.65 3.90
C CYS A 287 -4.56 3.34 5.39
N TYR A 288 -3.51 2.61 5.76
CA TYR A 288 -3.19 2.34 7.17
C TYR A 288 -2.94 3.62 7.98
N ALA A 289 -2.33 4.64 7.37
CA ALA A 289 -2.23 5.96 8.00
C ALA A 289 -3.62 6.54 8.29
N GLY A 290 -4.55 6.46 7.32
CA GLY A 290 -5.93 6.88 7.49
C GLY A 290 -6.68 6.14 8.60
N VAL A 291 -6.46 4.83 8.75
CA VAL A 291 -7.07 4.02 9.83
C VAL A 291 -6.65 4.52 11.21
N TRP A 292 -5.37 4.84 11.39
CA TRP A 292 -4.90 5.46 12.64
C TRP A 292 -5.51 6.86 12.84
N THR A 293 -5.58 7.68 11.78
CA THR A 293 -6.24 8.98 11.83
C THR A 293 -7.70 8.88 12.24
N GLN A 294 -8.43 7.84 11.81
CA GLN A 294 -9.82 7.60 12.22
C GLN A 294 -9.94 7.39 13.74
N ASP A 295 -9.03 6.62 14.33
CA ASP A 295 -8.99 6.39 15.78
C ASP A 295 -8.63 7.67 16.54
N ALA A 296 -7.63 8.41 16.06
CA ALA A 296 -7.24 9.71 16.61
C ALA A 296 -8.42 10.71 16.59
N ASP A 297 -9.16 10.81 15.48
CA ASP A 297 -10.35 11.66 15.37
C ASP A 297 -11.46 11.21 16.33
N THR A 298 -11.70 9.89 16.40
CA THR A 298 -12.69 9.31 17.32
C THR A 298 -12.37 9.61 18.78
N ARG A 299 -11.07 9.66 19.13
CA ARG A 299 -10.60 10.06 20.47
C ARG A 299 -10.62 11.58 20.68
N GLY A 300 -10.91 12.36 19.64
CA GLY A 300 -10.99 13.82 19.68
C GLY A 300 -9.64 14.49 19.91
N ILE A 301 -8.55 13.87 19.44
CA ILE A 301 -7.20 14.41 19.56
C ILE A 301 -6.72 15.14 18.30
N LEU A 302 -7.49 15.10 17.21
CA LEU A 302 -7.22 15.88 16.00
C LEU A 302 -7.73 17.31 16.13
N GLU A 303 -6.99 18.24 15.52
CA GLU A 303 -7.42 19.61 15.30
C GLU A 303 -8.24 19.72 14.00
N SER A 304 -9.00 20.81 13.89
CA SER A 304 -9.75 21.08 12.66
C SER A 304 -8.77 21.43 11.54
N GLY A 305 -8.73 20.62 10.49
CA GLY A 305 -7.80 20.79 9.37
C GLY A 305 -6.81 19.64 9.22
N ASP A 306 -6.58 18.84 10.26
CA ASP A 306 -5.58 17.77 10.27
C ASP A 306 -5.77 16.77 9.13
N VAL A 307 -7.01 16.31 8.93
CA VAL A 307 -7.36 15.38 7.85
C VAL A 307 -7.11 16.02 6.49
N GLU A 308 -7.44 17.31 6.33
CA GLU A 308 -7.17 18.06 5.11
C GLU A 308 -5.68 18.24 4.86
N GLU A 309 -4.85 18.43 5.89
CA GLU A 309 -3.39 18.54 5.78
C GLU A 309 -2.77 17.24 5.23
N ALA A 310 -3.19 16.09 5.74
CA ALA A 310 -2.77 14.79 5.22
C ALA A 310 -3.17 14.60 3.75
N VAL A 311 -4.41 14.97 3.39
CA VAL A 311 -4.90 14.93 1.99
C VAL A 311 -4.10 15.87 1.10
N VAL A 312 -3.80 17.10 1.55
CA VAL A 312 -3.00 18.07 0.80
C VAL A 312 -1.59 17.54 0.55
N LEU A 313 -0.95 16.92 1.54
CA LEU A 313 0.37 16.32 1.36
C LEU A 313 0.33 15.11 0.43
N ALA A 314 -0.64 14.19 0.58
CA ALA A 314 -0.82 13.06 -0.33
C ALA A 314 -1.04 13.51 -1.79
N LEU A 315 -1.74 14.63 -1.99
CA LEU A 315 -1.91 15.26 -3.30
C LEU A 315 -0.64 15.92 -3.86
N GLN A 316 0.41 16.12 -3.07
CA GLN A 316 1.70 16.66 -3.50
C GLN A 316 2.76 15.58 -3.76
N LEU A 317 2.66 14.43 -3.09
CA LEU A 317 3.66 13.36 -3.12
C LEU A 317 3.35 12.21 -4.09
N GLY A 318 2.38 12.38 -4.99
CA GLY A 318 2.09 11.35 -5.99
C GLY A 318 3.02 11.40 -7.20
N ASP A 319 3.05 10.29 -7.92
CA ASP A 319 3.89 10.14 -9.10
C ASP A 319 3.43 11.05 -10.25
N ALA A 320 4.40 11.48 -11.06
CA ALA A 320 4.13 12.27 -12.26
C ALA A 320 3.19 11.53 -13.24
N SER A 321 2.39 12.32 -13.96
CA SER A 321 1.49 11.77 -14.99
C SER A 321 2.27 10.96 -16.03
N GLY A 322 1.97 9.66 -16.13
CA GLY A 322 2.60 8.74 -17.08
C GLY A 322 3.58 7.74 -16.45
N THR A 323 3.83 7.80 -15.14
CA THR A 323 4.52 6.73 -14.42
C THR A 323 3.78 5.41 -14.61
N SER A 324 4.52 4.35 -14.91
CA SER A 324 3.94 3.03 -15.12
C SER A 324 3.35 2.52 -13.80
N PRO A 325 2.12 1.97 -13.79
CA PRO A 325 1.57 1.33 -12.60
C PRO A 325 2.36 0.08 -12.16
N TYR A 326 3.26 -0.42 -13.02
CA TYR A 326 4.14 -1.55 -12.73
C TYR A 326 5.59 -1.11 -12.44
N ASP A 327 5.85 0.19 -12.31
CA ASP A 327 7.18 0.65 -11.91
C ASP A 327 7.46 0.18 -10.47
N PRO A 328 8.60 -0.49 -10.20
CA PRO A 328 8.98 -0.88 -8.84
C PRO A 328 9.12 0.30 -7.88
N SER A 329 9.25 1.52 -8.40
CA SER A 329 9.35 2.77 -7.64
C SER A 329 8.07 3.61 -7.69
N ALA A 330 6.94 3.07 -8.16
CA ALA A 330 5.68 3.78 -8.18
C ALA A 330 5.05 3.86 -6.78
N HIS A 331 4.66 5.08 -6.39
CA HIS A 331 3.91 5.38 -5.17
C HIS A 331 2.41 5.59 -5.45
N GLY A 332 2.05 5.73 -6.73
CA GLY A 332 0.70 6.02 -7.18
C GLY A 332 0.47 7.50 -7.44
N THR A 333 -0.55 7.81 -8.24
CA THR A 333 -0.90 9.19 -8.58
C THR A 333 -1.37 9.96 -7.34
N ASN A 334 -1.24 11.28 -7.39
CA ASN A 334 -1.67 12.20 -6.32
C ASN A 334 -3.10 11.88 -5.83
N ALA A 335 -4.01 11.61 -6.78
CA ALA A 335 -5.40 11.27 -6.47
C ALA A 335 -5.55 9.88 -5.84
N GLN A 336 -4.75 8.88 -6.26
CA GLN A 336 -4.80 7.54 -5.67
C GLN A 336 -4.35 7.58 -4.21
N ARG A 337 -3.24 8.25 -3.92
CA ARG A 337 -2.69 8.39 -2.57
C ARG A 337 -3.69 9.05 -1.61
N ALA A 338 -4.25 10.19 -2.02
CA ALA A 338 -5.27 10.88 -1.25
C ALA A 338 -6.53 10.03 -1.03
N ASN A 339 -6.99 9.30 -2.06
CA ASN A 339 -8.14 8.40 -1.92
C ASN A 339 -7.84 7.25 -0.96
N ALA A 340 -6.66 6.64 -1.02
CA ALA A 340 -6.31 5.51 -0.16
C ALA A 340 -6.27 5.92 1.32
N PHE A 341 -5.66 7.07 1.63
CA PHE A 341 -5.73 7.67 2.97
C PHE A 341 -7.18 7.87 3.44
N LEU A 342 -8.01 8.50 2.59
CA LEU A 342 -9.42 8.73 2.92
C LEU A 342 -10.21 7.43 3.07
N ASP A 343 -9.90 6.38 2.31
CA ASP A 343 -10.55 5.09 2.43
C ASP A 343 -10.31 4.48 3.81
N GLY A 344 -9.08 4.53 4.32
CA GLY A 344 -8.75 4.08 5.67
C GLY A 344 -9.40 4.94 6.76
N TYR A 345 -9.36 6.26 6.59
CA TYR A 345 -9.95 7.22 7.52
C TYR A 345 -11.47 7.07 7.65
N LEU A 346 -12.16 6.87 6.53
CA LEU A 346 -13.63 6.83 6.51
C LEU A 346 -14.18 5.44 6.78
N ASN A 347 -13.50 4.39 6.31
CA ASN A 347 -14.04 3.03 6.28
C ASN A 347 -13.26 2.05 7.18
N GLY A 348 -12.21 2.51 7.84
CA GLY A 348 -11.39 1.71 8.75
C GLY A 348 -10.61 0.60 8.02
N ILE A 349 -9.97 -0.26 8.81
CA ILE A 349 -8.96 -1.22 8.31
C ILE A 349 -9.45 -2.20 7.26
N SER A 350 -10.75 -2.52 7.24
CA SER A 350 -11.34 -3.42 6.25
C SER A 350 -11.31 -2.88 4.82
N ALA A 351 -11.18 -1.56 4.65
CA ALA A 351 -11.04 -0.94 3.33
C ALA A 351 -9.61 -0.97 2.78
N CYS A 352 -8.63 -1.21 3.64
CA CYS A 352 -7.22 -1.21 3.25
C CYS A 352 -6.73 -2.53 2.64
N GLU A 353 -7.53 -3.59 2.71
CA GLU A 353 -7.14 -4.90 2.17
C GLU A 353 -7.47 -5.01 0.68
N VAL A 354 -6.43 -5.03 -0.15
CA VAL A 354 -6.51 -5.34 -1.58
C VAL A 354 -6.99 -6.78 -1.72
N ALA A 355 -8.06 -7.02 -2.48
CA ALA A 355 -8.74 -8.31 -2.57
C ALA A 355 -7.83 -9.48 -3.00
N THR A 356 -7.10 -10.07 -2.06
CA THR A 356 -6.48 -11.39 -2.18
C THR A 356 -6.66 -12.14 -0.85
N GLY A 357 -7.62 -13.08 -0.88
CA GLY A 357 -7.85 -14.27 -0.04
C GLY A 357 -7.31 -14.41 1.40
N GLY A 358 -8.03 -13.94 2.42
CA GLY A 358 -7.93 -14.56 3.76
C GLY A 358 -8.48 -13.74 4.93
N VAL A 359 -9.71 -14.05 5.36
CA VAL A 359 -10.41 -13.46 6.52
C VAL A 359 -9.58 -13.56 7.80
N LEU A 360 -9.45 -12.45 8.55
CA LEU A 360 -9.40 -12.47 10.02
C LEU A 360 -10.28 -11.36 10.62
N ALA A 361 -10.83 -11.67 11.79
CA ALA A 361 -12.01 -11.07 12.37
C ALA A 361 -11.80 -9.65 12.93
N ALA A 362 -12.87 -8.87 12.87
CA ALA A 362 -13.01 -7.62 13.62
C ALA A 362 -12.76 -7.85 15.13
N PRO A 363 -12.13 -6.88 15.82
CA PRO A 363 -11.90 -6.98 17.27
C PRO A 363 -13.23 -7.08 18.01
N ARG A 364 -13.36 -8.12 18.85
CA ARG A 364 -14.46 -8.27 19.80
C ARG A 364 -14.33 -7.19 20.86
N ARG A 365 -15.30 -6.28 20.92
CA ARG A 365 -15.51 -5.36 22.03
C ARG A 365 -15.73 -6.14 23.33
N THR A 366 -14.92 -5.88 24.34
CA THR A 366 -15.27 -6.17 25.74
C THR A 366 -15.06 -4.94 26.62
N ALA A 367 -16.15 -4.21 26.87
CA ALA A 367 -16.42 -3.55 28.15
C ALA A 367 -17.96 -3.33 28.29
N PRO A 368 -18.53 -3.40 29.51
CA PRO A 368 -19.94 -3.71 29.69
C PRO A 368 -20.87 -2.49 29.70
N ALA A 369 -22.01 -2.72 29.03
CA ALA A 369 -23.36 -2.16 29.13
C ALA A 369 -23.64 -0.91 30.00
N ALA A 370 -24.18 0.12 29.34
CA ALA A 370 -25.31 0.89 29.85
C ALA A 370 -26.30 1.17 28.70
N ASP A 371 -27.29 0.29 28.60
CA ASP A 371 -28.69 0.57 28.24
C ASP A 371 -28.97 1.57 27.10
N LEU A 372 -28.76 1.15 25.85
CA LEU A 372 -29.56 1.61 24.72
C LEU A 372 -29.85 0.41 23.82
N GLN A 373 -31.12 0.01 23.72
CA GLN A 373 -31.57 -1.04 22.81
C GLN A 373 -31.18 -0.69 21.37
N PRO A 374 -30.54 -1.60 20.62
CA PRO A 374 -30.30 -1.37 19.20
C PRO A 374 -31.63 -1.41 18.46
N ALA A 375 -32.02 -0.28 17.88
CA ALA A 375 -33.00 -0.27 16.82
C ALA A 375 -32.52 -1.21 15.71
N SER A 376 -33.39 -2.13 15.30
CA SER A 376 -33.17 -3.01 14.17
C SER A 376 -32.80 -2.20 12.94
N VAL A 377 -31.55 -2.28 12.47
CA VAL A 377 -31.16 -1.73 11.16
C VAL A 377 -31.72 -2.67 10.11
N SER A 378 -32.92 -2.33 9.65
CA SER A 378 -33.44 -2.66 8.34
C SER A 378 -32.37 -2.31 7.29
N SER A 379 -32.19 -3.14 6.27
CA SER A 379 -31.39 -2.84 5.07
C SER A 379 -32.09 -1.78 4.21
N GLU A 380 -32.47 -0.66 4.83
CA GLU A 380 -33.19 0.43 4.20
C GLU A 380 -32.19 1.27 3.44
N VAL A 381 -32.37 1.29 2.12
CA VAL A 381 -31.60 2.14 1.22
C VAL A 381 -31.80 3.59 1.67
N ARG A 382 -30.72 4.26 2.10
CA ARG A 382 -30.78 5.65 2.60
C ARG A 382 -31.56 6.55 1.63
N PRO A 383 -32.53 7.35 2.11
CA PRO A 383 -33.21 8.35 1.31
C PRO A 383 -32.22 9.29 0.61
N LEU A 384 -32.50 9.65 -0.64
CA LEU A 384 -31.59 10.53 -1.40
C LEU A 384 -31.41 11.91 -0.76
N VAL A 385 -32.41 12.40 -0.02
CA VAL A 385 -32.33 13.71 0.66
C VAL A 385 -31.29 13.72 1.77
N ASP A 386 -31.05 12.57 2.41
CA ASP A 386 -30.07 12.44 3.49
C ASP A 386 -28.63 12.38 2.96
N LEU A 387 -28.47 12.23 1.64
CA LEU A 387 -27.19 12.25 0.94
C LEU A 387 -26.85 13.63 0.36
N LEU A 388 -27.74 14.62 0.50
CA LEU A 388 -27.48 15.98 0.04
C LEU A 388 -26.54 16.67 1.03
N PRO A 389 -25.50 17.37 0.54
CA PRO A 389 -24.51 17.98 1.42
C PRO A 389 -25.13 19.13 2.22
N THR A 390 -24.48 19.46 3.31
CA THR A 390 -24.76 20.58 4.20
C THR A 390 -23.91 21.80 3.83
N VAL A 391 -24.15 22.94 4.47
CA VAL A 391 -23.40 24.18 4.20
C VAL A 391 -21.92 24.04 4.55
N ASP A 392 -21.59 23.23 5.55
CA ASP A 392 -20.22 23.04 6.03
C ASP A 392 -19.35 22.26 5.02
N GLU A 393 -19.99 21.53 4.10
CA GLU A 393 -19.34 20.75 3.03
C GLU A 393 -19.18 21.58 1.73
N LEU A 394 -19.53 22.87 1.76
CA LEU A 394 -19.51 23.76 0.60
C LEU A 394 -18.43 24.85 0.68
N PRO A 395 -18.05 25.45 -0.46
CA PRO A 395 -17.23 26.67 -0.46
C PRO A 395 -17.82 27.75 0.45
N PRO A 396 -16.97 28.50 1.18
CA PRO A 396 -17.42 29.44 2.19
C PRO A 396 -18.29 30.55 1.60
N GLY A 397 -19.32 30.96 2.36
CA GLY A 397 -20.21 32.06 1.99
C GLY A 397 -21.43 31.65 1.16
N LEU A 398 -21.72 30.35 1.06
CA LEU A 398 -22.95 29.81 0.49
C LEU A 398 -23.93 29.40 1.59
N GLU A 399 -25.23 29.51 1.30
CA GLU A 399 -26.33 29.05 2.15
C GLU A 399 -27.24 28.13 1.34
N VAL A 400 -28.04 27.30 2.02
CA VAL A 400 -29.08 26.52 1.35
C VAL A 400 -30.13 27.48 0.77
N ALA A 401 -30.22 27.53 -0.54
CA ALA A 401 -31.18 28.36 -1.26
C ALA A 401 -32.49 27.63 -1.50
N GLU A 402 -32.42 26.34 -1.83
CA GLU A 402 -33.58 25.56 -2.22
C GLU A 402 -33.32 24.05 -2.09
N ASP A 403 -34.28 23.33 -1.48
CA ASP A 403 -34.35 21.87 -1.52
C ASP A 403 -35.43 21.42 -2.51
N LEU A 404 -35.09 20.45 -3.33
CA LEU A 404 -35.91 19.98 -4.44
C LEU A 404 -36.02 18.46 -4.40
N GLN A 405 -37.23 17.95 -4.56
CA GLN A 405 -37.48 16.55 -4.92
C GLN A 405 -38.36 16.56 -6.16
N ARG A 406 -37.79 16.15 -7.30
CA ARG A 406 -38.49 16.19 -8.58
C ARG A 406 -39.02 14.82 -8.96
N SER A 407 -40.23 14.80 -9.50
CA SER A 407 -40.77 13.63 -10.18
C SER A 407 -39.95 13.29 -11.42
N ARG A 408 -40.04 12.04 -11.88
CA ARG A 408 -39.35 11.60 -13.10
C ARG A 408 -39.71 12.51 -14.29
N SER A 409 -40.99 12.84 -14.47
CA SER A 409 -41.46 13.71 -15.55
C SER A 409 -40.88 15.12 -15.50
N GLU A 410 -40.64 15.67 -14.32
CA GLU A 410 -40.01 16.99 -14.18
C GLU A 410 -38.52 16.93 -14.50
N VAL A 411 -37.84 15.83 -14.13
CA VAL A 411 -36.45 15.60 -14.50
C VAL A 411 -36.31 15.40 -16.00
N THR A 412 -37.11 14.52 -16.62
CA THR A 412 -37.03 14.20 -18.04
C THR A 412 -37.43 15.37 -18.94
N ALA A 413 -38.33 16.26 -18.47
CA ALA A 413 -38.65 17.51 -19.15
C ALA A 413 -37.48 18.50 -19.28
N SER A 414 -36.40 18.33 -18.50
CA SER A 414 -35.20 19.18 -18.57
C SER A 414 -34.17 18.75 -19.63
N TYR A 415 -34.35 17.58 -20.23
CA TYR A 415 -33.48 17.05 -21.29
C TYR A 415 -33.95 17.51 -22.68
N ALA A 416 -33.06 17.46 -23.67
CA ALA A 416 -33.33 17.88 -25.05
C ALA A 416 -34.51 17.13 -25.69
N ASP A 417 -34.61 15.83 -25.41
CA ASP A 417 -35.67 14.94 -25.87
C ASP A 417 -36.37 14.29 -24.67
N PRO A 418 -37.42 14.94 -24.13
CA PRO A 418 -38.12 14.42 -22.96
C PRO A 418 -38.79 13.06 -23.19
N VAL A 419 -39.21 12.76 -24.43
CA VAL A 419 -39.91 11.50 -24.76
C VAL A 419 -38.93 10.34 -24.73
N GLU A 420 -37.77 10.49 -25.37
CA GLU A 420 -36.72 9.48 -25.33
C GLU A 420 -36.14 9.34 -23.91
N THR A 421 -35.96 10.45 -23.20
CA THR A 421 -35.46 10.42 -21.82
C THR A 421 -36.40 9.64 -20.90
N GLU A 422 -37.72 9.86 -20.99
CA GLU A 422 -38.73 9.11 -20.21
C GLU A 422 -38.69 7.61 -20.52
N ARG A 423 -38.50 7.25 -21.80
CA ARG A 423 -38.35 5.85 -22.23
C ARG A 423 -37.10 5.21 -21.62
N LEU A 424 -35.96 5.90 -21.68
CA LEU A 424 -34.68 5.42 -21.15
C LEU A 424 -34.68 5.33 -19.62
N PHE A 425 -35.15 6.36 -18.91
CA PHE A 425 -35.23 6.36 -17.45
C PHE A 425 -36.18 5.27 -16.93
N THR A 426 -37.25 4.98 -17.66
CA THR A 426 -38.12 3.84 -17.36
C THR A 426 -37.38 2.52 -17.53
N ALA A 427 -36.64 2.34 -18.63
CA ALA A 427 -35.87 1.13 -18.91
C ALA A 427 -34.73 0.89 -17.90
N TRP A 428 -34.08 1.96 -17.45
CA TRP A 428 -33.02 1.97 -16.43
C TRP A 428 -33.53 1.87 -15.00
N GLY A 429 -34.85 1.78 -14.80
CA GLY A 429 -35.46 1.59 -13.50
C GLY A 429 -35.24 2.77 -12.55
N TRP A 430 -35.37 4.02 -13.04
CA TRP A 430 -35.27 5.22 -12.20
C TRP A 430 -36.21 5.15 -10.98
N ARG A 431 -35.67 5.43 -9.79
CA ARG A 431 -36.35 5.25 -8.49
C ARG A 431 -36.59 6.55 -7.74
N GLY A 432 -35.86 7.62 -8.02
CA GLY A 432 -36.04 8.89 -7.30
C GLY A 432 -35.01 9.96 -7.62
N ASN A 433 -35.30 11.17 -7.17
CA ASN A 433 -34.40 12.32 -7.17
C ASN A 433 -34.47 13.10 -5.86
N ALA A 434 -33.32 13.63 -5.44
CA ALA A 434 -33.23 14.72 -4.49
C ALA A 434 -32.17 15.70 -4.98
N ALA A 435 -32.39 16.99 -4.80
CA ALA A 435 -31.49 18.04 -5.22
C ALA A 435 -31.47 19.18 -4.22
N ARG A 436 -30.33 19.87 -4.13
CA ARG A 436 -30.13 21.05 -3.28
C ARG A 436 -29.39 22.11 -4.06
N ARG A 437 -29.90 23.34 -4.00
CA ARG A 437 -29.25 24.53 -4.52
C ARG A 437 -28.69 25.35 -3.37
N PHE A 438 -27.48 25.84 -3.58
CA PHE A 438 -26.82 26.75 -2.68
C PHE A 438 -26.44 28.03 -3.40
N SER A 439 -26.63 29.15 -2.72
CA SER A 439 -26.25 30.47 -3.20
C SER A 439 -25.85 31.36 -2.04
N PRO A 440 -25.10 32.44 -2.30
CA PRO A 440 -24.77 33.42 -1.28
C PRO A 440 -26.03 34.09 -0.71
N ALA A 441 -25.92 34.62 0.50
CA ALA A 441 -26.93 35.53 1.03
C ALA A 441 -27.13 36.73 0.08
N ALA A 442 -28.34 37.27 0.02
CA ALA A 442 -28.71 38.30 -0.96
C ALA A 442 -27.86 39.58 -0.87
N ASP A 443 -27.25 39.87 0.27
CA ASP A 443 -26.39 41.02 0.54
C ASP A 443 -24.88 40.66 0.66
N ALA A 444 -24.51 39.41 0.39
CA ALA A 444 -23.13 38.95 0.47
C ALA A 444 -22.24 39.67 -0.55
N ARG A 445 -21.10 40.19 -0.07
CA ARG A 445 -20.05 40.77 -0.92
C ARG A 445 -18.97 39.74 -1.18
N LEU A 446 -19.06 39.08 -2.32
CA LEU A 446 -18.11 38.05 -2.73
C LEU A 446 -16.99 38.61 -3.61
N ALA A 447 -15.82 37.98 -3.51
CA ALA A 447 -14.76 38.17 -4.48
C ALA A 447 -15.22 37.72 -5.87
N SER A 448 -14.67 38.30 -6.94
CA SER A 448 -15.00 37.92 -8.32
C SER A 448 -14.60 36.47 -8.67
N THR A 449 -13.75 35.86 -7.86
CA THR A 449 -13.30 34.46 -7.99
C THR A 449 -14.05 33.50 -7.09
N ALA A 450 -14.92 34.00 -6.20
CA ALA A 450 -15.69 33.15 -5.30
C ALA A 450 -16.77 32.36 -6.04
N THR A 451 -17.11 31.19 -5.51
CA THR A 451 -18.22 30.39 -6.01
C THR A 451 -19.54 31.06 -5.64
N THR A 452 -20.40 31.26 -6.64
CA THR A 452 -21.67 31.98 -6.53
C THR A 452 -22.89 31.07 -6.61
N ALA A 453 -22.70 29.81 -6.98
CA ALA A 453 -23.73 28.80 -6.86
C ALA A 453 -23.11 27.40 -6.85
N VAL A 454 -23.71 26.52 -6.05
CA VAL A 454 -23.52 25.07 -6.15
C VAL A 454 -24.90 24.43 -6.29
N TYR A 455 -25.06 23.51 -7.23
CA TYR A 455 -26.27 22.75 -7.44
C TYR A 455 -25.95 21.26 -7.44
N VAL A 456 -26.51 20.52 -6.49
CA VAL A 456 -26.35 19.08 -6.33
C VAL A 456 -27.66 18.40 -6.72
N SER A 457 -27.61 17.41 -7.60
CA SER A 457 -28.76 16.61 -8.02
C SER A 457 -28.40 15.13 -8.03
N LEU A 458 -29.13 14.36 -7.24
CA LEU A 458 -28.94 12.93 -7.04
C LEU A 458 -30.06 12.17 -7.72
N HIS A 459 -29.73 11.05 -8.37
CA HIS A 459 -30.72 10.16 -8.97
C HIS A 459 -30.39 8.72 -8.64
N ARG A 460 -31.40 7.93 -8.29
CA ARG A 460 -31.23 6.49 -8.09
C ARG A 460 -31.84 5.71 -9.24
N PHE A 461 -31.14 4.70 -9.73
CA PHE A 461 -31.58 3.81 -10.81
C PHE A 461 -31.71 2.35 -10.33
N GLY A 462 -32.01 1.45 -11.27
CA GLY A 462 -32.25 0.04 -10.96
C GLY A 462 -31.01 -0.69 -10.45
N ASP A 463 -29.86 -0.34 -11.03
CA ASP A 463 -28.56 -0.98 -10.82
C ASP A 463 -27.40 -0.09 -11.34
N ALA A 464 -26.17 -0.55 -11.14
CA ALA A 464 -24.97 0.17 -11.56
C ALA A 464 -24.83 0.32 -13.08
N ALA A 465 -25.22 -0.68 -13.87
CA ALA A 465 -25.11 -0.58 -15.34
C ALA A 465 -26.08 0.47 -15.90
N SER A 466 -27.28 0.53 -15.34
CA SER A 466 -28.30 1.54 -15.66
C SER A 466 -27.85 2.94 -15.25
N THR A 467 -27.17 3.06 -14.11
CA THR A 467 -26.61 4.33 -13.62
C THR A 467 -25.48 4.84 -14.51
N ALA A 468 -24.56 3.95 -14.94
CA ALA A 468 -23.51 4.26 -15.90
C ALA A 468 -24.08 4.78 -17.24
N ALA A 469 -25.11 4.10 -17.75
CA ALA A 469 -25.78 4.50 -18.99
C ALA A 469 -26.49 5.87 -18.85
N ALA A 470 -27.13 6.12 -17.71
CA ALA A 470 -27.77 7.39 -17.41
C ALA A 470 -26.75 8.55 -17.26
N LEU A 471 -25.58 8.27 -16.67
CA LEU A 471 -24.47 9.21 -16.59
C LEU A 471 -24.03 9.63 -17.99
N ASP A 472 -23.75 8.65 -18.87
CA ASP A 472 -23.29 8.91 -20.23
C ASP A 472 -24.32 9.67 -21.07
N TYR A 473 -25.59 9.33 -20.93
CA TYR A 473 -26.68 10.03 -21.59
C TYR A 473 -26.78 11.48 -21.13
N SER A 474 -26.68 11.73 -19.82
CA SER A 474 -26.76 13.07 -19.24
C SER A 474 -25.60 13.96 -19.66
N VAL A 475 -24.39 13.42 -19.75
CA VAL A 475 -23.24 14.16 -20.28
C VAL A 475 -23.44 14.50 -21.76
N LYS A 476 -23.87 13.53 -22.58
CA LYS A 476 -24.14 13.76 -24.01
C LYS A 476 -25.21 14.83 -24.23
N ASP A 477 -26.30 14.78 -23.47
CA ASP A 477 -27.36 15.79 -23.53
C ASP A 477 -26.79 17.19 -23.28
N GLN A 478 -26.08 17.39 -22.16
CA GLN A 478 -25.53 18.70 -21.82
C GLN A 478 -24.50 19.22 -22.83
N LEU A 479 -23.67 18.35 -23.42
CA LEU A 479 -22.72 18.74 -24.47
C LEU A 479 -23.43 19.30 -25.71
N THR A 480 -24.70 18.95 -25.92
CA THR A 480 -25.51 19.43 -27.05
C THR A 480 -26.41 20.62 -26.70
N THR A 481 -26.87 20.71 -25.45
CA THR A 481 -27.88 21.70 -25.04
C THR A 481 -27.30 22.92 -24.35
N VAL A 482 -26.13 22.81 -23.72
CA VAL A 482 -25.52 23.89 -22.95
C VAL A 482 -24.48 24.64 -23.79
N ALA A 483 -24.64 25.97 -23.85
CA ALA A 483 -23.74 26.83 -24.60
C ALA A 483 -22.29 26.71 -24.12
N GLY A 484 -21.37 26.53 -25.06
CA GLY A 484 -19.94 26.40 -24.76
C GLY A 484 -19.58 25.15 -23.98
N ALA A 485 -20.47 24.17 -23.83
CA ALA A 485 -20.16 22.95 -23.09
C ALA A 485 -19.02 22.16 -23.76
N ARG A 486 -17.98 21.86 -22.99
CA ARG A 486 -16.86 21.00 -23.38
C ARG A 486 -16.57 20.00 -22.28
N GLU A 487 -16.34 18.76 -22.68
CA GLU A 487 -15.90 17.73 -21.76
C GLU A 487 -14.44 17.95 -21.36
N ILE A 488 -14.13 17.59 -20.13
CA ILE A 488 -12.80 17.71 -19.54
C ILE A 488 -12.48 16.40 -18.83
N THR A 489 -11.23 15.96 -18.99
CA THR A 489 -10.72 14.79 -18.28
C THR A 489 -10.60 15.11 -16.80
N VAL A 490 -11.14 14.24 -15.96
CA VAL A 490 -11.02 14.28 -14.51
C VAL A 490 -10.51 12.93 -14.01
N GLY A 491 -9.73 12.95 -12.93
CA GLY A 491 -9.30 11.72 -12.27
C GLY A 491 -10.47 10.94 -11.65
N PRO A 492 -10.25 9.73 -11.11
CA PRO A 492 -11.31 8.95 -10.51
C PRO A 492 -11.93 9.69 -9.32
N VAL A 493 -13.24 9.91 -9.39
CA VAL A 493 -14.08 10.50 -8.33
C VAL A 493 -14.95 9.43 -7.66
N SER A 494 -15.25 8.35 -8.39
CA SER A 494 -16.21 7.29 -8.05
C SER A 494 -16.07 6.13 -9.05
N ASP A 495 -17.02 5.19 -9.09
CA ASP A 495 -17.02 4.04 -10.01
C ASP A 495 -16.93 4.48 -11.50
N GLN A 496 -17.60 5.59 -11.83
CA GLN A 496 -17.47 6.29 -13.12
C GLN A 496 -17.60 7.80 -12.88
N ALA A 497 -16.71 8.61 -13.46
CA ALA A 497 -16.77 10.06 -13.34
C ALA A 497 -16.49 10.77 -14.66
N ARG A 498 -17.24 11.83 -14.94
CA ARG A 498 -17.07 12.70 -16.12
C ARG A 498 -17.30 14.14 -15.70
N ALA A 499 -16.60 15.09 -16.31
CA ALA A 499 -16.82 16.50 -16.02
C ALA A 499 -16.88 17.33 -17.29
N MET A 500 -17.50 18.49 -17.17
CA MET A 500 -17.63 19.45 -18.25
C MET A 500 -17.51 20.88 -17.75
N ARG A 501 -17.03 21.76 -18.62
CA ARG A 501 -17.10 23.22 -18.45
C ARG A 501 -18.09 23.78 -19.45
N ALA A 502 -18.84 24.78 -19.05
CA ALA A 502 -19.82 25.47 -19.86
C ALA A 502 -19.74 26.98 -19.61
N ASP A 503 -20.26 27.75 -20.57
CA ASP A 503 -20.41 29.18 -20.41
C ASP A 503 -21.68 29.45 -19.60
N ASP A 504 -21.62 30.41 -18.68
CA ASP A 504 -22.75 30.82 -17.86
C ASP A 504 -22.99 32.33 -18.03
N PRO A 505 -24.25 32.82 -18.03
CA PRO A 505 -24.52 34.25 -18.17
C PRO A 505 -23.78 35.11 -17.14
N ASP A 506 -23.53 34.55 -15.95
CA ASP A 506 -22.87 35.23 -14.84
C ASP A 506 -21.39 34.81 -14.69
N GLY A 507 -20.81 34.06 -15.65
CA GLY A 507 -19.40 33.66 -15.64
C GLY A 507 -19.12 32.32 -16.30
N VAL A 508 -18.57 31.39 -15.53
CA VAL A 508 -18.25 30.02 -15.99
C VAL A 508 -18.91 29.01 -15.06
N ALA A 509 -19.38 27.91 -15.64
CA ALA A 509 -19.90 26.76 -14.91
C ALA A 509 -19.04 25.52 -15.15
N ALA A 510 -18.90 24.68 -14.14
CA ALA A 510 -18.38 23.32 -14.28
C ALA A 510 -19.37 22.33 -13.66
N THR A 511 -19.59 21.20 -14.34
CA THR A 511 -20.44 20.13 -13.84
C THR A 511 -19.66 18.84 -13.77
N THR A 512 -19.69 18.21 -12.60
CA THR A 512 -19.17 16.87 -12.34
C THR A 512 -20.32 15.89 -12.28
N TYR A 513 -20.20 14.80 -13.02
CA TYR A 513 -21.04 13.61 -12.93
C TYR A 513 -20.23 12.49 -12.30
N ALA A 514 -20.78 11.82 -11.30
CA ALA A 514 -20.16 10.71 -10.60
C ALA A 514 -21.18 9.60 -10.36
N GLN A 515 -20.72 8.34 -10.39
CA GLN A 515 -21.53 7.16 -10.14
C GLN A 515 -21.02 6.42 -8.91
N ARG A 516 -21.94 6.06 -8.01
CA ARG A 516 -21.67 5.12 -6.92
C ARG A 516 -22.77 4.06 -6.86
N GLY A 517 -22.48 2.84 -7.30
CA GLY A 517 -23.48 1.78 -7.38
C GLY A 517 -24.68 2.22 -8.22
N ASP A 518 -25.88 2.25 -7.60
CA ASP A 518 -27.14 2.67 -8.23
C ASP A 518 -27.41 4.19 -8.20
N LEU A 519 -26.47 4.98 -7.70
CA LEU A 519 -26.57 6.42 -7.51
C LEU A 519 -25.80 7.20 -8.59
N LEU A 520 -26.49 8.10 -9.28
CA LEU A 520 -25.92 9.15 -10.11
C LEU A 520 -25.89 10.47 -9.33
N VAL A 521 -24.69 11.01 -9.16
CA VAL A 521 -24.42 12.31 -8.55
C VAL A 521 -24.10 13.31 -9.65
N ARG A 522 -24.81 14.44 -9.68
CA ARG A 522 -24.50 15.57 -10.55
C ARG A 522 -24.28 16.81 -9.68
N VAL A 523 -23.10 17.43 -9.79
CA VAL A 523 -22.77 18.67 -9.09
C VAL A 523 -22.35 19.72 -10.09
N THR A 524 -23.02 20.87 -10.09
CA THR A 524 -22.64 22.05 -10.87
C THR A 524 -22.17 23.16 -9.94
N ALA A 525 -20.96 23.68 -10.14
CA ALA A 525 -20.48 24.89 -9.48
C ALA A 525 -20.34 26.04 -10.48
N LYS A 526 -20.56 27.27 -10.03
CA LYS A 526 -20.48 28.49 -10.85
C LYS A 526 -19.61 29.55 -10.17
N ARG A 527 -18.84 30.31 -10.96
CA ARG A 527 -18.16 31.51 -10.50
C ARG A 527 -18.01 32.56 -11.61
N PRO A 528 -17.94 33.86 -11.27
CA PRO A 528 -17.81 34.92 -12.26
C PRO A 528 -16.51 34.85 -13.06
N VAL A 529 -15.40 34.54 -12.38
CA VAL A 529 -14.06 34.43 -12.99
C VAL A 529 -13.33 33.23 -12.39
N GLY A 530 -12.56 32.52 -13.22
CA GLY A 530 -11.74 31.38 -12.82
C GLY A 530 -12.39 30.03 -13.10
N ASP A 531 -11.78 28.96 -12.61
CA ASP A 531 -12.24 27.59 -12.85
C ASP A 531 -13.10 27.08 -11.67
N PRO A 532 -14.40 26.81 -11.86
CA PRO A 532 -15.26 26.25 -10.81
C PRO A 532 -15.14 24.72 -10.65
N LEU A 533 -14.36 24.04 -11.50
CA LEU A 533 -14.24 22.58 -11.46
C LEU A 533 -13.75 22.01 -10.12
N PRO A 534 -12.75 22.60 -9.42
CA PRO A 534 -12.29 22.08 -8.13
C PRO A 534 -13.41 21.97 -7.10
N ASP A 535 -14.25 23.01 -6.97
CA ASP A 535 -15.38 23.04 -6.05
C ASP A 535 -16.45 22.00 -6.44
N ALA A 536 -16.77 21.88 -7.73
CA ALA A 536 -17.72 20.87 -8.20
C ALA A 536 -17.22 19.45 -7.94
N LEU A 537 -15.91 19.20 -8.06
CA LEU A 537 -15.28 17.92 -7.76
C LEU A 537 -15.29 17.61 -6.26
N ALA A 538 -14.93 18.59 -5.42
CA ALA A 538 -14.90 18.42 -3.96
C ALA A 538 -16.29 18.03 -3.42
N VAL A 539 -17.34 18.75 -3.82
CA VAL A 539 -18.71 18.47 -3.40
C VAL A 539 -19.21 17.14 -3.97
N ALA A 540 -18.86 16.79 -5.21
CA ALA A 540 -19.22 15.49 -5.78
C ALA A 540 -18.56 14.32 -5.02
N ARG A 541 -17.30 14.47 -4.59
CA ARG A 541 -16.59 13.49 -3.76
C ARG A 541 -17.27 13.31 -2.40
N ALA A 542 -17.58 14.41 -1.71
CA ALA A 542 -18.26 14.37 -0.41
C ALA A 542 -19.59 13.60 -0.48
N VAL A 543 -20.39 13.85 -1.53
CA VAL A 543 -21.66 13.14 -1.73
C VAL A 543 -21.47 11.65 -2.05
N VAL A 544 -20.48 11.31 -2.88
CA VAL A 544 -20.16 9.91 -3.20
C VAL A 544 -19.68 9.15 -1.95
N VAL A 545 -18.89 9.81 -1.10
CA VAL A 545 -18.47 9.30 0.20
C VAL A 545 -19.67 9.08 1.11
N ALA A 546 -20.53 10.08 1.28
CA ALA A 546 -21.73 9.97 2.11
C ALA A 546 -22.70 8.88 1.64
N ALA A 547 -22.69 8.54 0.35
CA ALA A 547 -23.51 7.49 -0.25
C ALA A 547 -22.96 6.06 -0.06
N SER A 548 -21.66 5.92 0.25
CA SER A 548 -20.99 4.66 0.56
C SER A 548 -21.39 4.16 1.94
#